data_AF-A0A7S1LH16-F1
#
_entry.id   AF-A0A7S1LH16-F1
#
_cell.length_a   1.000
_cell.length_b   1.000
_cell.length_c   1.000
_cell.angle_alpha   90.00
_cell.angle_beta   90.00
_cell.angle_gamma   90.00
#
_symmetry.space_group_name_H-M   'P 1'
#
loop_
_entity.id
_entity.type
_entity.pdbx_description
1 polymer ?
#
loop_
_entity_poly.entity_id
_entity_poly.type
_entity_poly.pdbx_seq_one_letter_code
_entity_poly.pdbx_strand_id
1 'polypeptide(L)'
;APAKAEKAAPQAPAKAEKVAPQVFGSIQVNEQCGGRSWTGSGNCTVGCRCVFVNDWYSQCRSSSTTPSTPSAGQCKDKPIGDTTIFCWSVVMKGSYEPDVMVQQWQLHAGLFACDGYTVISNVTAAALFPDQVMASKVRVSSIDAQLWAPAARGPHGNLHVLNTPVFIKAWQRIIDDGLYKKYDWTLKLDVDAVVAPLRVKALLCGRPRQDGRFAPLYLLNTGVDAMGNFLHR
;
A
#
# COMPACT_ATOMS: atom_id res chain seq x y z
N ALA A 1 56.32 -31.53 -52.12
CA ALA A 1 54.94 -31.02 -52.21
C ALA A 1 54.04 -31.88 -51.31
N PRO A 2 53.07 -31.29 -50.58
CA PRO A 2 52.78 -31.68 -49.20
C PRO A 2 51.56 -32.60 -49.00
N ALA A 3 51.65 -33.32 -47.87
CA ALA A 3 50.65 -33.76 -46.89
C ALA A 3 49.33 -34.41 -47.33
N LYS A 4 49.19 -35.70 -46.99
CA LYS A 4 47.93 -36.44 -46.87
C LYS A 4 47.06 -35.83 -45.77
N ALA A 5 45.78 -35.59 -46.07
CA ALA A 5 44.78 -35.18 -45.09
C ALA A 5 44.37 -36.36 -44.19
N GLU A 6 44.49 -36.17 -42.88
CA GLU A 6 44.03 -37.11 -41.86
C GLU A 6 42.57 -36.79 -41.49
N LYS A 7 41.70 -37.81 -41.50
CA LYS A 7 40.27 -37.69 -41.15
C LYS A 7 40.13 -37.53 -39.63
N ALA A 8 39.48 -36.45 -39.19
CA ALA A 8 39.12 -36.25 -37.79
C ALA A 8 38.07 -37.27 -37.32
N ALA A 9 38.26 -37.82 -36.11
CA ALA A 9 37.35 -38.73 -35.44
C ALA A 9 36.07 -38.02 -34.93
N PRO A 10 34.93 -38.72 -34.81
CA PRO A 10 33.71 -38.12 -34.27
C PRO A 10 33.81 -37.90 -32.76
N GLN A 11 33.47 -36.69 -32.30
CA GLN A 11 33.36 -36.36 -30.88
C GLN A 11 32.10 -37.00 -30.27
N ALA A 12 32.26 -37.58 -29.09
CA ALA A 12 31.16 -38.18 -28.31
C ALA A 12 30.17 -37.10 -27.81
N PRO A 13 28.87 -37.42 -27.65
CA PRO A 13 27.87 -36.46 -27.20
C PRO A 13 28.08 -36.09 -25.73
N ALA A 14 28.00 -34.79 -25.43
CA ALA A 14 28.01 -34.27 -24.07
C ALA A 14 26.79 -34.79 -23.29
N LYS A 15 27.04 -35.29 -22.07
CA LYS A 15 25.97 -35.73 -21.16
C LYS A 15 25.14 -34.53 -20.71
N ALA A 16 23.81 -34.63 -20.86
CA ALA A 16 22.87 -33.67 -20.31
C ALA A 16 22.87 -33.75 -18.77
N GLU A 17 23.26 -32.65 -18.13
CA GLU A 17 23.18 -32.52 -16.67
C GLU A 17 21.72 -32.23 -16.27
N LYS A 18 21.17 -33.05 -15.36
CA LYS A 18 19.80 -32.90 -14.87
C LYS A 18 19.68 -31.60 -14.07
N VAL A 19 18.96 -30.62 -14.61
CA VAL A 19 18.55 -29.42 -13.87
C VAL A 19 17.56 -29.85 -12.77
N ALA A 20 17.94 -29.63 -11.51
CA ALA A 20 17.07 -29.86 -10.36
C ALA A 20 15.81 -28.97 -10.45
N PRO A 21 14.64 -29.42 -9.96
CA PRO A 21 13.41 -28.65 -10.05
C PRO A 21 13.57 -27.34 -9.27
N GLN A 22 13.52 -26.23 -10.00
CA GLN A 22 13.51 -24.88 -9.43
C GLN A 22 12.23 -24.76 -8.60
N VAL A 23 12.36 -24.74 -7.27
CA VAL A 23 11.25 -24.44 -6.38
C VAL A 23 10.96 -22.95 -6.53
N PHE A 24 10.04 -22.60 -7.43
CA PHE A 24 9.57 -21.24 -7.57
C PHE A 24 8.81 -20.88 -6.30
N GLY A 25 9.38 -19.99 -5.48
CA GLY A 25 8.65 -19.42 -4.35
C GLY A 25 7.37 -18.75 -4.83
N SER A 26 6.29 -18.90 -4.06
CA SER A 26 4.94 -18.43 -4.40
C SER A 26 4.72 -16.95 -4.06
N ILE A 27 5.50 -16.39 -3.13
CA ILE A 27 5.27 -15.07 -2.55
C ILE A 27 6.01 -14.02 -3.40
N GLN A 28 5.27 -13.11 -4.01
CA GLN A 28 5.82 -12.13 -4.94
C GLN A 28 6.68 -11.09 -4.23
N VAL A 29 7.51 -10.37 -5.01
CA VAL A 29 8.25 -9.22 -4.49
C VAL A 29 7.29 -8.20 -3.87
N ASN A 30 7.68 -7.66 -2.72
CA ASN A 30 6.92 -6.76 -1.84
C ASN A 30 5.72 -7.38 -1.10
N GLU A 31 5.42 -8.66 -1.27
CA GLU A 31 4.38 -9.34 -0.49
C GLU A 31 4.89 -9.78 0.90
N GLN A 32 3.93 -10.00 1.81
CA GLN A 32 4.23 -10.47 3.16
C GLN A 32 4.69 -11.94 3.13
N CYS A 33 5.82 -12.21 3.76
CA CYS A 33 6.43 -13.54 3.87
C CYS A 33 6.69 -13.98 5.30
N GLY A 34 6.21 -13.21 6.29
CA GLY A 34 6.37 -13.52 7.71
C GLY A 34 5.78 -12.45 8.63
N GLY A 35 5.86 -12.72 9.93
CA GLY A 35 5.31 -11.89 11.00
C GLY A 35 4.53 -12.73 12.02
N ARG A 36 4.35 -12.21 13.23
CA ARG A 36 3.78 -12.93 14.40
C ARG A 36 2.36 -13.48 14.18
N SER A 37 1.60 -12.91 13.27
CA SER A 37 0.24 -13.36 12.91
C SER A 37 0.10 -13.79 11.44
N TRP A 38 1.22 -13.98 10.74
CA TRP A 38 1.18 -14.41 9.35
C TRP A 38 0.88 -15.91 9.26
N THR A 39 -0.24 -16.26 8.64
CA THR A 39 -0.69 -17.65 8.42
C THR A 39 -0.40 -18.17 7.01
N GLY A 40 0.25 -17.35 6.17
CA GLY A 40 0.67 -17.75 4.84
C GLY A 40 1.76 -18.82 4.87
N SER A 41 2.02 -19.41 3.71
CA SER A 41 3.08 -20.40 3.53
C SER A 41 3.76 -20.22 2.18
N GLY A 42 5.00 -20.67 2.09
CA GLY A 42 5.83 -20.56 0.88
C GLY A 42 7.06 -19.69 1.08
N ASN A 43 7.86 -19.62 0.02
CA ASN A 43 9.07 -18.81 -0.03
C ASN A 43 8.86 -17.64 -0.99
N CYS A 44 9.69 -16.60 -0.83
CA CYS A 44 9.78 -15.54 -1.84
C CYS A 44 10.15 -16.13 -3.21
N THR A 45 9.59 -15.57 -4.28
CA THR A 45 9.97 -15.88 -5.66
C THR A 45 11.49 -15.80 -5.85
N VAL A 46 12.03 -16.54 -6.82
CA VAL A 46 13.47 -16.57 -7.15
C VAL A 46 14.02 -15.14 -7.30
N GLY A 47 15.18 -14.88 -6.68
CA GLY A 47 15.80 -13.55 -6.67
C GLY A 47 15.27 -12.60 -5.58
N CYS A 48 14.37 -13.06 -4.71
CA CYS A 48 13.94 -12.35 -3.52
C CYS A 48 14.27 -13.12 -2.24
N ARG A 49 14.41 -12.40 -1.13
CA ARG A 49 14.52 -12.97 0.21
C ARG A 49 13.51 -12.34 1.15
N CYS A 50 13.05 -13.11 2.13
CA CYS A 50 12.17 -12.59 3.16
C CYS A 50 12.98 -11.72 4.12
N VAL A 51 12.70 -10.42 4.15
CA VAL A 51 13.39 -9.44 4.99
C VAL A 51 12.47 -9.05 6.14
N PHE A 52 12.95 -9.21 7.37
CA PHE A 52 12.25 -8.74 8.56
C PHE A 52 12.10 -7.22 8.53
N VAL A 53 10.88 -6.72 8.78
CA VAL A 53 10.58 -5.29 8.89
C VAL A 53 10.22 -4.94 10.33
N ASN A 54 9.31 -5.70 10.93
CA ASN A 54 8.96 -5.63 12.35
C ASN A 54 8.33 -6.96 12.80
N ASP A 55 8.00 -7.07 14.09
CA ASP A 55 7.45 -8.29 14.69
C ASP A 55 6.22 -8.85 13.95
N TRP A 56 5.44 -7.99 13.29
CA TRP A 56 4.19 -8.36 12.64
C TRP A 56 4.32 -8.52 11.13
N TYR A 57 5.43 -8.10 10.54
CA TYR A 57 5.60 -8.02 9.09
C TYR A 57 7.03 -8.29 8.64
N SER A 58 7.18 -9.31 7.80
CA SER A 58 8.37 -9.55 6.98
C SER A 58 7.97 -9.49 5.51
N GLN A 59 8.83 -8.95 4.66
CA GLN A 59 8.53 -8.66 3.26
C GLN A 59 9.52 -9.32 2.31
N CYS A 60 9.03 -9.89 1.21
CA CYS A 60 9.90 -10.34 0.13
C CYS A 60 10.56 -9.13 -0.54
N ARG A 61 11.88 -8.99 -0.43
CA ARG A 61 12.66 -7.94 -1.10
C ARG A 61 13.67 -8.56 -2.05
N SER A 62 13.99 -7.86 -3.14
CA SER A 62 15.02 -8.31 -4.08
C SER A 62 16.36 -8.51 -3.36
N SER A 63 17.00 -9.67 -3.56
CA SER A 63 18.29 -10.01 -2.96
C SER A 63 19.49 -9.57 -3.81
N SER A 64 19.26 -9.04 -5.01
CA SER A 64 20.31 -8.60 -5.94
C SER A 64 20.26 -7.08 -6.20
N THR A 65 21.43 -6.45 -6.12
CA THR A 65 21.75 -5.12 -6.71
C THR A 65 21.58 -5.10 -8.24
N THR A 66 21.25 -6.24 -8.85
CA THR A 66 20.70 -6.30 -10.21
C THR A 66 19.18 -6.17 -10.09
N PRO A 67 18.57 -5.11 -10.64
CA PRO A 67 17.12 -5.00 -10.69
C PRO A 67 16.60 -6.20 -11.49
N SER A 68 16.03 -7.18 -10.81
CA SER A 68 14.97 -7.98 -11.40
C SER A 68 13.85 -6.99 -11.66
N THR A 69 13.83 -6.44 -12.87
CA THR A 69 12.76 -5.59 -13.35
C THR A 69 11.46 -6.30 -13.03
N PRO A 70 10.61 -5.79 -12.12
CA PRO A 70 9.25 -6.29 -12.01
C PRO A 70 8.68 -6.12 -13.41
N SER A 71 8.16 -7.22 -14.01
CA SER A 71 7.72 -7.30 -15.41
C SER A 71 7.45 -5.92 -16.00
N ALA A 72 8.32 -5.49 -16.92
CA ALA A 72 8.36 -4.16 -17.53
C ALA A 72 7.06 -3.75 -18.27
N GLY A 73 5.97 -4.51 -18.13
CA GLY A 73 4.70 -4.28 -18.79
C GLY A 73 3.61 -3.61 -17.96
N GLN A 74 3.69 -3.55 -16.62
CA GLN A 74 2.58 -3.02 -15.83
C GLN A 74 2.58 -1.50 -15.68
N CYS A 75 3.73 -0.85 -15.53
CA CYS A 75 3.83 0.60 -15.37
C CYS A 75 4.52 1.21 -16.59
N LYS A 76 3.80 1.37 -17.70
CA LYS A 76 4.40 1.81 -18.98
C LYS A 76 4.87 3.27 -18.97
N ASP A 77 4.17 4.12 -18.22
CA ASP A 77 4.37 5.58 -18.27
C ASP A 77 5.18 6.13 -17.09
N LYS A 78 5.14 5.46 -15.92
CA LYS A 78 5.78 5.95 -14.69
C LYS A 78 6.29 4.80 -13.81
N PRO A 79 7.56 4.79 -13.36
CA PRO A 79 8.05 3.80 -12.40
C PRO A 79 7.20 3.78 -11.12
N ILE A 80 7.10 2.60 -10.48
CA ILE A 80 6.33 2.40 -9.23
C ILE A 80 6.76 3.41 -8.15
N GLY A 81 8.07 3.58 -7.97
CA GLY A 81 8.63 4.47 -6.96
C GLY A 81 8.24 5.93 -7.16
N ASP A 82 8.06 6.35 -8.41
CA ASP A 82 7.75 7.73 -8.75
C ASP A 82 6.25 8.02 -8.61
N THR A 83 5.38 6.99 -8.59
CA THR A 83 3.94 7.18 -8.34
C THR A 83 3.73 7.65 -6.91
N THR A 84 3.19 8.86 -6.72
CA THR A 84 3.06 9.46 -5.40
C THR A 84 1.63 9.39 -4.86
N ILE A 85 1.52 9.16 -3.56
CA ILE A 85 0.25 9.00 -2.86
C ILE A 85 0.16 10.04 -1.74
N PHE A 86 -0.94 10.81 -1.76
CA PHE A 86 -1.40 11.61 -0.64
C PHE A 86 -2.44 10.83 0.17
N CYS A 87 -2.24 10.70 1.47
CA CYS A 87 -3.20 10.03 2.36
C CYS A 87 -3.81 11.01 3.37
N TRP A 88 -5.07 10.77 3.74
CA TRP A 88 -5.68 11.54 4.81
C TRP A 88 -6.69 10.72 5.61
N SER A 89 -6.83 11.07 6.88
CA SER A 89 -7.73 10.41 7.83
C SER A 89 -8.41 11.44 8.72
N VAL A 90 -9.65 11.18 9.12
CA VAL A 90 -10.31 11.91 10.21
C VAL A 90 -9.94 11.21 11.52
N VAL A 91 -9.51 11.97 12.52
CA VAL A 91 -9.11 11.45 13.84
C VAL A 91 -9.89 12.20 14.92
N MET A 92 -10.64 11.44 15.72
CA MET A 92 -11.46 11.95 16.81
C MET A 92 -10.65 12.01 18.11
N LYS A 93 -10.64 13.17 18.76
CA LYS A 93 -10.11 13.28 20.13
C LYS A 93 -10.94 12.45 21.10
N GLY A 94 -10.29 11.78 22.05
CA GLY A 94 -10.95 11.00 23.10
C GLY A 94 -11.43 9.61 22.64
N SER A 95 -11.04 9.18 21.44
CA SER A 95 -11.14 7.79 20.98
C SER A 95 -9.79 7.07 21.12
N TYR A 96 -9.71 5.82 20.64
CA TYR A 96 -8.44 5.07 20.52
C TYR A 96 -7.59 5.54 19.33
N GLU A 97 -8.15 6.35 18.43
CA GLU A 97 -7.53 6.72 17.16
C GLU A 97 -6.25 7.56 17.31
N PRO A 98 -6.14 8.53 18.25
CA PRO A 98 -4.89 9.24 18.48
C PRO A 98 -3.73 8.31 18.85
N ASP A 99 -3.98 7.28 19.67
CA ASP A 99 -2.95 6.33 20.08
C ASP A 99 -2.48 5.45 18.91
N VAL A 100 -3.42 5.03 18.05
CA VAL A 100 -3.09 4.33 16.79
C VAL A 100 -2.23 5.23 15.89
N MET A 101 -2.57 6.52 15.78
CA MET A 101 -1.80 7.47 15.00
C MET A 101 -0.39 7.70 15.56
N VAL A 102 -0.23 7.75 16.89
CA VAL A 102 1.10 7.80 17.53
C VAL A 102 1.92 6.58 17.12
N GLN A 103 1.35 5.38 17.17
CA GLN A 103 2.06 4.15 16.80
C GLN A 103 2.40 4.08 15.31
N GLN A 104 1.46 4.44 14.43
CA GLN A 104 1.72 4.49 12.99
C GLN A 104 2.83 5.50 12.67
N TRP A 105 2.86 6.63 13.36
CA TRP A 105 3.90 7.65 13.16
C TRP A 105 5.28 7.15 13.56
N GLN A 106 5.40 6.52 14.73
CA GLN A 106 6.66 5.94 15.22
C GLN A 106 7.19 4.83 14.29
N LEU A 107 6.29 4.05 13.68
CA LEU A 107 6.63 2.95 12.79
C LEU A 107 6.79 3.36 11.32
N HIS A 108 6.55 4.63 10.98
CA HIS A 108 6.43 5.08 9.58
C HIS A 108 5.47 4.20 8.76
N ALA A 109 4.33 3.85 9.36
CA ALA A 109 3.33 2.94 8.83
C ALA A 109 1.97 3.63 8.59
N GLY A 110 1.03 2.93 7.96
CA GLY A 110 -0.33 3.42 7.76
C GLY A 110 -0.37 4.75 7.02
N LEU A 111 -1.05 5.75 7.60
CA LEU A 111 -1.14 7.11 7.05
C LEU A 111 0.26 7.72 6.81
N PHE A 112 1.21 7.46 7.71
CA PHE A 112 2.55 8.07 7.70
C PHE A 112 3.55 7.36 6.77
N ALA A 113 3.12 6.29 6.09
CA ALA A 113 3.89 5.63 5.05
C ALA A 113 3.67 6.24 3.65
N CYS A 114 2.69 7.14 3.50
CA CYS A 114 2.40 7.81 2.24
C CYS A 114 3.38 8.97 1.97
N ASP A 115 3.55 9.35 0.70
CA ASP A 115 4.49 10.42 0.28
C ASP A 115 4.06 11.81 0.79
N GLY A 116 2.77 11.96 1.07
CA GLY A 116 2.20 13.11 1.75
C GLY A 116 1.01 12.70 2.57
N TYR A 117 0.76 13.45 3.65
CA TYR A 117 -0.38 13.17 4.51
C TYR A 117 -0.95 14.41 5.17
N THR A 118 -2.21 14.30 5.60
CA THR A 118 -2.79 15.20 6.58
C THR A 118 -3.74 14.43 7.48
N VAL A 119 -3.77 14.80 8.76
CA VAL A 119 -4.83 14.41 9.68
C VAL A 119 -5.90 15.49 9.67
N ILE A 120 -7.18 15.11 9.68
CA ILE A 120 -8.32 16.00 9.87
C ILE A 120 -8.86 15.76 11.28
N SER A 121 -9.12 16.83 12.02
CA SER A 121 -9.76 16.74 13.34
C SER A 121 -10.56 18.00 13.64
N ASN A 122 -11.37 18.00 14.69
CA ASN A 122 -12.04 19.22 15.19
C ASN A 122 -11.24 19.94 16.29
N VAL A 123 -10.03 19.46 16.57
CA VAL A 123 -9.08 20.07 17.51
C VAL A 123 -7.73 20.30 16.84
N THR A 124 -6.84 21.02 17.52
CA THR A 124 -5.46 21.25 17.08
C THR A 124 -4.58 20.01 17.31
N ALA A 125 -3.42 19.93 16.66
CA ALA A 125 -2.47 18.83 16.87
C ALA A 125 -2.06 18.66 18.35
N ALA A 126 -1.76 19.78 19.03
CA ALA A 126 -1.39 19.78 20.45
C ALA A 126 -2.50 19.27 21.36
N ALA A 127 -3.77 19.50 20.98
CA ALA A 127 -4.93 19.00 21.73
C ALA A 127 -5.32 17.57 21.36
N LEU A 128 -4.88 17.08 20.20
CA LEU A 128 -5.21 15.76 19.66
C LEU A 128 -4.25 14.69 20.15
N PHE A 129 -2.94 14.95 20.06
CA PHE A 129 -1.90 13.97 20.36
C PHE A 129 -1.28 14.23 21.74
N PRO A 130 -1.12 13.19 22.57
CA PRO A 130 -0.40 13.33 23.84
C PRO A 130 1.10 13.58 23.60
N ASP A 131 1.68 12.96 22.58
CA ASP A 131 3.07 13.17 22.17
C ASP A 131 3.23 14.55 21.50
N GLN A 132 3.84 15.49 22.21
CA GLN A 132 4.03 16.85 21.71
C GLN A 132 5.10 16.96 20.62
N VAL A 133 6.05 16.01 20.57
CA VAL A 133 7.03 15.94 19.49
C VAL A 133 6.31 15.58 18.19
N MET A 134 5.45 14.56 18.22
CA MET A 134 4.58 14.24 17.10
C MET A 134 3.66 15.42 16.74
N ALA A 135 2.99 16.02 17.73
CA ALA A 135 2.06 17.14 17.52
C ALA A 135 2.71 18.33 16.80
N SER A 136 4.02 18.56 17.03
CA SER A 136 4.78 19.62 16.35
C SER A 136 5.16 19.30 14.90
N LYS A 137 5.15 18.02 14.50
CA LYS A 137 5.62 17.54 13.18
C LYS A 137 4.48 17.11 12.27
N VAL A 138 3.40 16.56 12.82
CA VAL A 138 2.27 16.05 12.07
C VAL A 138 1.32 17.18 11.72
N ARG A 139 1.02 17.32 10.42
CA ARG A 139 0.00 18.25 9.96
C ARG A 139 -1.39 17.76 10.38
N VAL A 140 -2.03 18.54 11.24
CA VAL A 140 -3.47 18.42 11.55
C VAL A 140 -4.19 19.63 10.97
N SER A 141 -5.15 19.39 10.08
CA SER A 141 -6.00 20.42 9.48
C SER A 141 -7.36 20.39 10.17
N SER A 142 -7.65 21.45 10.92
CA SER A 142 -8.86 21.48 11.76
C SER A 142 -10.11 21.83 10.97
N ILE A 143 -11.22 21.17 11.30
CA ILE A 143 -12.57 21.46 10.78
C ILE A 143 -13.51 21.88 11.91
N ASP A 144 -14.42 22.81 11.61
CA ASP A 144 -15.52 23.15 12.49
C ASP A 144 -16.68 22.15 12.27
N ALA A 145 -16.61 21.02 12.96
CA ALA A 145 -17.61 19.97 12.92
C ALA A 145 -17.60 19.15 14.23
N GLN A 146 -18.77 18.67 14.64
CA GLN A 146 -18.84 17.62 15.65
C GLN A 146 -18.44 16.28 15.01
N LEU A 147 -17.40 15.63 15.53
CA LEU A 147 -16.92 14.35 14.98
C LEU A 147 -17.69 13.14 15.53
N TRP A 148 -18.28 13.28 16.72
CA TRP A 148 -19.16 12.25 17.25
C TRP A 148 -20.48 12.23 16.47
N ALA A 149 -20.82 11.08 15.89
CA ALA A 149 -22.04 10.91 15.11
C ALA A 149 -22.96 9.86 15.77
N PRO A 150 -24.27 10.12 15.83
CA PRO A 150 -25.22 9.13 16.31
C PRO A 150 -25.30 7.95 15.34
N ALA A 151 -25.73 6.80 15.85
CA ALA A 151 -26.06 5.64 15.03
C ALA A 151 -27.58 5.48 14.91
N ALA A 152 -28.06 5.10 13.73
CA ALA A 152 -29.47 4.84 13.46
C ALA A 152 -29.64 3.57 12.63
N ARG A 153 -30.81 2.93 12.76
CA ARG A 153 -31.14 1.77 11.93
C ARG A 153 -31.64 2.22 10.56
N GLY A 154 -31.08 1.65 9.51
CA GLY A 154 -31.52 1.87 8.14
C GLY A 154 -32.81 1.11 7.80
N PRO A 155 -33.36 1.30 6.59
CA PRO A 155 -34.58 0.62 6.13
C PRO A 155 -34.52 -0.91 6.19
N HIS A 156 -33.32 -1.48 6.15
CA HIS A 156 -33.07 -2.92 6.26
C HIS A 156 -32.69 -3.38 7.68
N GLY A 157 -32.87 -2.53 8.70
CA GLY A 157 -32.64 -2.86 10.11
C GLY A 157 -31.18 -2.81 10.59
N ASN A 158 -30.22 -2.65 9.67
CA ASN A 158 -28.80 -2.53 9.99
C ASN A 158 -28.49 -1.21 10.71
N LEU A 159 -27.59 -1.25 11.69
CA LEU A 159 -27.14 -0.06 12.40
C LEU A 159 -26.07 0.67 11.57
N HIS A 160 -26.27 1.96 11.33
CA HIS A 160 -25.35 2.80 10.56
C HIS A 160 -24.97 4.04 11.37
N VAL A 161 -23.70 4.41 11.33
CA VAL A 161 -23.21 5.67 11.90
C VAL A 161 -23.55 6.81 10.94
N LEU A 162 -24.23 7.85 11.43
CA LEU A 162 -24.69 8.99 10.62
C LEU A 162 -23.60 10.06 10.47
N ASN A 163 -22.42 9.67 9.99
CA ASN A 163 -21.22 10.51 9.90
C ASN A 163 -21.07 11.27 8.57
N THR A 164 -22.03 11.17 7.64
CA THR A 164 -21.97 11.86 6.33
C THR A 164 -21.64 13.36 6.45
N PRO A 165 -22.25 14.14 7.36
CA PRO A 165 -21.92 15.57 7.51
C PRO A 165 -20.45 15.82 7.88
N VAL A 166 -19.85 14.94 8.69
CA VAL A 166 -18.43 15.01 9.07
C VAL A 166 -17.55 14.89 7.84
N PHE A 167 -17.82 13.89 6.99
CA PHE A 167 -17.03 13.65 5.80
C PHE A 167 -17.23 14.70 4.71
N ILE A 168 -18.41 15.33 4.61
CA ILE A 168 -18.61 16.49 3.74
C ILE A 168 -17.67 17.63 4.15
N LYS A 169 -17.60 17.96 5.45
CA LYS A 169 -16.71 19.00 5.97
C LYS A 169 -15.23 18.64 5.82
N ALA A 170 -14.87 17.39 6.07
CA ALA A 170 -13.50 16.91 5.91
C ALA A 170 -13.06 16.99 4.44
N TRP A 171 -13.87 16.53 3.49
CA TRP A 171 -13.57 16.63 2.06
C TRP A 171 -13.47 18.09 1.60
N GLN A 172 -14.39 18.96 2.03
CA GLN A 172 -14.28 20.39 1.74
C GLN A 172 -12.93 20.92 2.20
N ARG A 173 -12.49 20.56 3.41
CA ARG A 173 -11.19 20.99 3.92
C ARG A 173 -10.01 20.44 3.11
N ILE A 174 -10.06 19.19 2.67
CA ILE A 174 -9.02 18.60 1.79
C ILE A 174 -8.95 19.34 0.45
N ILE A 175 -10.11 19.68 -0.12
CA ILE A 175 -10.22 20.42 -1.38
C ILE A 175 -9.64 21.82 -1.23
N ASP A 176 -10.00 22.53 -0.15
CA ASP A 176 -9.55 23.89 0.15
C ASP A 176 -8.04 23.94 0.41
N ASP A 177 -7.51 23.00 1.21
CA ASP A 177 -6.06 22.90 1.49
C ASP A 177 -5.25 22.60 0.21
N GLY A 178 -5.85 21.87 -0.75
CA GLY A 178 -5.29 21.62 -2.08
C GLY A 178 -4.00 20.80 -2.13
N LEU A 179 -3.49 20.30 -0.99
CA LEU A 179 -2.22 19.55 -0.91
C LEU A 179 -2.22 18.31 -1.80
N TYR A 180 -3.36 17.64 -1.90
CA TYR A 180 -3.55 16.43 -2.70
C TYR A 180 -3.20 16.63 -4.18
N LYS A 181 -3.33 17.87 -4.70
CA LYS A 181 -3.02 18.22 -6.10
C LYS A 181 -1.54 18.07 -6.46
N LYS A 182 -0.65 17.95 -5.47
CA LYS A 182 0.79 17.72 -5.66
C LYS A 182 1.14 16.24 -5.87
N TYR A 183 0.17 15.35 -5.72
CA TYR A 183 0.35 13.90 -5.75
C TYR A 183 -0.47 13.28 -6.87
N ASP A 184 -0.08 12.09 -7.34
CA ASP A 184 -0.82 11.41 -8.41
C ASP A 184 -2.16 10.86 -7.92
N TRP A 185 -2.18 10.35 -6.68
CA TRP A 185 -3.33 9.67 -6.09
C TRP A 185 -3.65 10.19 -4.69
N THR A 186 -4.93 10.16 -4.34
CA THR A 186 -5.45 10.52 -3.01
C THR A 186 -6.14 9.34 -2.38
N LEU A 187 -5.71 8.94 -1.19
CA LEU A 187 -6.31 7.88 -0.40
C LEU A 187 -6.96 8.46 0.86
N LYS A 188 -8.27 8.24 1.02
CA LYS A 188 -8.96 8.41 2.30
C LYS A 188 -8.79 7.12 3.08
N LEU A 189 -8.11 7.18 4.22
CA LEU A 189 -7.85 6.02 5.08
C LEU A 189 -8.66 6.17 6.36
N ASP A 190 -9.30 5.09 6.79
CA ASP A 190 -9.70 4.97 8.19
C ASP A 190 -8.45 4.82 9.07
N VAL A 191 -8.54 5.22 10.34
CA VAL A 191 -7.37 5.32 11.22
C VAL A 191 -6.69 3.96 11.43
N ASP A 192 -7.46 2.89 11.46
CA ASP A 192 -7.00 1.51 11.63
C ASP A 192 -6.81 0.74 10.32
N ALA A 193 -6.90 1.42 9.16
CA ALA A 193 -6.64 0.79 7.88
C ALA A 193 -5.15 0.45 7.72
N VAL A 194 -4.86 -0.83 7.41
CA VAL A 194 -3.52 -1.26 7.03
C VAL A 194 -3.31 -1.02 5.55
N VAL A 195 -2.50 -0.02 5.20
CA VAL A 195 -2.09 0.27 3.83
C VAL A 195 -0.64 -0.15 3.59
N ALA A 196 -0.38 -0.75 2.43
CA ALA A 196 0.96 -1.05 1.93
C ALA A 196 1.25 -0.17 0.70
N PRO A 197 1.85 1.03 0.87
CA PRO A 197 1.95 2.02 -0.21
C PRO A 197 2.62 1.51 -1.47
N LEU A 198 3.69 0.71 -1.37
CA LEU A 198 4.36 0.13 -2.54
C LEU A 198 3.43 -0.78 -3.36
N ARG A 199 2.59 -1.58 -2.71
CA ARG A 199 1.60 -2.43 -3.39
C ARG A 199 0.54 -1.58 -4.06
N VAL A 200 0.05 -0.54 -3.39
CA VAL A 200 -0.92 0.40 -3.96
C VAL A 200 -0.32 1.11 -5.17
N LYS A 201 0.91 1.63 -5.08
CA LYS A 201 1.63 2.26 -6.19
C LYS A 201 1.78 1.32 -7.38
N ALA A 202 2.11 0.05 -7.14
CA ALA A 202 2.22 -0.95 -8.21
C ALA A 202 0.88 -1.21 -8.93
N LEU A 203 -0.26 -1.11 -8.22
CA LEU A 203 -1.60 -1.25 -8.82
C LEU A 203 -2.04 -0.01 -9.63
N LEU A 204 -1.43 1.15 -9.35
CA LEU A 204 -1.84 2.46 -9.85
C LEU A 204 -0.91 3.05 -10.92
N CYS A 205 0.38 2.69 -10.91
CA CYS A 205 1.45 3.26 -11.76
C CYS A 205 1.18 3.18 -13.28
N GLY A 206 0.43 2.18 -13.74
CA GLY A 206 0.15 1.93 -15.16
C GLY A 206 -1.24 2.32 -15.60
N ARG A 207 -1.97 3.08 -14.77
CA ARG A 207 -3.37 3.39 -15.06
C ARG A 207 -3.45 4.51 -16.09
N PRO A 208 -4.21 4.30 -17.19
CA PRO A 208 -4.33 5.31 -18.23
C PRO A 208 -5.03 6.55 -17.69
N ARG A 209 -4.53 7.71 -18.13
CA ARG A 209 -5.17 9.00 -17.90
C ARG A 209 -6.16 9.24 -19.04
N GLN A 210 -7.43 9.48 -18.73
CA GLN A 210 -8.40 9.99 -19.68
C GLN A 210 -8.32 11.52 -19.68
N ASP A 211 -8.02 12.13 -20.84
CA ASP A 211 -7.87 13.58 -21.00
C ASP A 211 -6.87 14.22 -20.01
N GLY A 212 -5.76 13.51 -19.74
CA GLY A 212 -4.73 13.97 -18.80
C GLY A 212 -5.13 13.86 -17.32
N ARG A 213 -6.26 13.21 -16.98
CA ARG A 213 -6.69 12.94 -15.59
C ARG A 213 -6.92 11.44 -15.36
N PHE A 214 -6.74 10.98 -14.13
CA PHE A 214 -7.15 9.61 -13.79
C PHE A 214 -8.68 9.53 -13.70
N ALA A 215 -9.28 8.53 -14.34
CA ALA A 215 -10.69 8.23 -14.14
C ALA A 215 -10.92 7.74 -12.69
N PRO A 216 -12.03 8.12 -12.03
CA PRO A 216 -12.36 7.59 -10.72
C PRO A 216 -12.49 6.06 -10.81
N LEU A 217 -11.88 5.36 -9.86
CA LEU A 217 -11.76 3.90 -9.88
C LEU A 217 -12.06 3.34 -8.51
N TYR A 218 -12.80 2.23 -8.49
CA TYR A 218 -12.97 1.41 -7.30
C TYR A 218 -12.08 0.17 -7.42
N LEU A 219 -11.21 -0.04 -6.42
CA LEU A 219 -10.33 -1.20 -6.33
C LEU A 219 -10.79 -2.10 -5.20
N LEU A 220 -11.23 -3.31 -5.54
CA LEU A 220 -11.50 -4.34 -4.55
C LEU A 220 -10.18 -4.78 -3.90
N ASN A 221 -10.08 -4.64 -2.58
CA ASN A 221 -8.91 -5.03 -1.80
C ASN A 221 -8.67 -6.56 -1.88
N THR A 222 -9.74 -7.33 -1.88
CA THR A 222 -9.75 -8.78 -2.06
C THR A 222 -10.79 -9.13 -3.12
N GLY A 223 -10.45 -10.01 -4.08
CA GLY A 223 -11.40 -10.48 -5.10
C GLY A 223 -12.60 -11.26 -4.52
N VAL A 224 -12.59 -11.51 -3.21
CA VAL A 224 -13.68 -12.05 -2.41
C VAL A 224 -13.78 -11.21 -1.15
N ASP A 225 -14.98 -10.74 -0.85
CA ASP A 225 -15.26 -9.78 0.21
C ASP A 225 -14.88 -10.32 1.60
N ALA A 226 -14.18 -9.52 2.39
CA ALA A 226 -13.91 -9.83 3.79
C ALA A 226 -15.18 -9.48 4.58
N MET A 227 -16.11 -10.44 4.64
CA MET A 227 -17.39 -10.33 5.37
C MET A 227 -18.36 -9.28 4.79
N GLY A 228 -18.90 -9.55 3.60
CA GLY A 228 -20.20 -9.03 3.13
C GLY A 228 -20.44 -7.54 3.35
N ASN A 229 -19.77 -6.71 2.56
CA ASN A 229 -19.98 -5.27 2.55
C ASN A 229 -21.21 -4.92 1.70
N PHE A 230 -22.08 -4.11 2.31
CA PHE A 230 -23.44 -3.74 1.90
C PHE A 230 -23.56 -2.85 0.64
N LEU A 231 -22.54 -2.81 -0.22
CA LEU A 231 -22.49 -1.90 -1.37
C LEU A 231 -22.82 -2.58 -2.71
N HIS A 232 -22.92 -3.90 -2.73
CA HIS A 232 -23.31 -4.64 -3.92
C HIS A 232 -24.32 -5.75 -3.56
N ARG A 233 -25.61 -5.44 -3.75
CA ARG A 233 -26.59 -6.39 -4.27
C ARG A 233 -27.30 -5.72 -5.45
#